data_AF-A0A7V8W8N9-F1
#
_entry.id   AF-A0A7V8W8N9-F1
#
_cell.length_a   1.000
_cell.length_b   1.000
_cell.length_c   1.000
_cell.angle_alpha   90.00
_cell.angle_beta   90.00
_cell.angle_gamma   90.00
#
_symmetry.space_group_name_H-M   'P 1'
#
loop_
_entity.id
_entity.type
_entity.pdbx_description
1 polymer ?
#
loop_
_entity_poly.entity_id
_entity_poly.type
_entity_poly.pdbx_seq_one_letter_code
_entity_poly.pdbx_strand_id
1 'polypeptide(L)'
;MTAIVAAAIVTGCSTTDESPVPVACKSTPESVRRALRSAPEPVTLDGTPISDCFTRAGDPGDIQAMGIAFTETAADLSGPARAAPGGEAAVQLGYLVGAVREGASGTQGIHDELARRVEQELSGVDTRSNAFATGERAGRESG
;
A
#
# COMPACT_ATOMS: atom_id res chain seq x y z
N MET A 1 -37.49 -31.75 -40.30
CA MET A 1 -38.26 -31.36 -39.10
C MET A 1 -37.28 -31.10 -37.98
N THR A 2 -37.18 -29.81 -37.61
CA THR A 2 -36.86 -29.27 -36.27
C THR A 2 -35.56 -29.67 -35.57
N ALA A 3 -34.63 -28.70 -35.52
CA ALA A 3 -33.51 -28.63 -34.59
C ALA A 3 -33.98 -28.16 -33.19
N ILE A 4 -33.42 -28.72 -32.11
CA ILE A 4 -33.38 -28.07 -30.79
C ILE A 4 -32.00 -28.29 -30.18
N VAL A 5 -31.25 -27.19 -30.11
CA VAL A 5 -30.04 -27.00 -29.31
C VAL A 5 -30.47 -26.80 -27.86
N ALA A 6 -29.96 -27.61 -26.93
CA ALA A 6 -30.10 -27.37 -25.50
C ALA A 6 -28.77 -26.85 -24.95
N ALA A 7 -28.70 -25.53 -24.82
CA ALA A 7 -27.64 -24.83 -24.11
C ALA A 7 -28.11 -24.49 -22.69
N ALA A 8 -27.11 -24.33 -21.82
CA ALA A 8 -27.11 -23.55 -20.58
C ALA A 8 -27.51 -24.32 -19.30
N ILE A 9 -26.95 -24.05 -18.11
CA ILE A 9 -26.16 -22.91 -17.64
C ILE A 9 -25.18 -23.44 -16.58
N VAL A 10 -23.92 -22.98 -16.62
CA VAL A 10 -22.94 -23.17 -15.54
C VAL A 10 -23.41 -22.40 -14.31
N THR A 11 -23.81 -23.08 -13.24
CA THR A 11 -23.98 -22.44 -11.93
C THR A 11 -22.60 -22.20 -11.34
N GLY A 12 -22.10 -20.97 -11.52
CA GLY A 12 -20.93 -20.48 -10.81
C GLY A 12 -21.23 -20.38 -9.32
N CYS A 13 -20.82 -21.41 -8.57
CA CYS A 13 -20.70 -21.32 -7.13
C CYS A 13 -19.28 -20.89 -6.80
N SER A 14 -19.10 -19.60 -6.53
CA SER A 14 -17.95 -19.12 -5.76
C SER A 14 -18.46 -18.03 -4.83
N THR A 15 -18.97 -18.44 -3.67
CA THR A 15 -18.99 -17.56 -2.50
C THR A 15 -17.58 -17.59 -1.95
N THR A 16 -16.70 -16.75 -2.52
CA THR A 16 -15.45 -16.44 -1.87
C THR A 16 -15.81 -15.44 -0.78
N ASP A 17 -15.63 -15.83 0.48
CA ASP A 17 -15.58 -14.90 1.61
C ASP A 17 -14.38 -13.95 1.40
N GLU A 18 -14.55 -12.98 0.50
CA GLU A 18 -13.64 -11.85 0.39
C GLU A 18 -13.85 -11.00 1.64
N SER A 19 -12.94 -11.10 2.61
CA SER A 19 -12.87 -10.09 3.66
C SER A 19 -12.56 -8.76 2.97
N PRO A 20 -13.40 -7.73 3.05
CA PRO A 20 -13.16 -6.49 2.34
C PRO A 20 -11.90 -5.80 2.87
N VAL A 21 -11.21 -5.07 2.00
CA VAL A 21 -10.20 -4.09 2.42
C VAL A 21 -10.85 -3.18 3.48
N PRO A 22 -10.21 -2.96 4.65
CA PRO A 22 -10.78 -2.08 5.66
C PRO A 22 -11.17 -0.73 5.06
N VAL A 23 -12.33 -0.17 5.43
CA VAL A 23 -12.79 1.13 4.89
C VAL A 23 -11.73 2.22 5.06
N ALA A 24 -10.98 2.17 6.16
CA ALA A 24 -9.80 2.98 6.44
C ALA A 24 -8.74 2.98 5.32
N CYS A 25 -8.53 1.84 4.68
CA CYS A 25 -7.52 1.62 3.66
C CYS A 25 -7.98 2.07 2.26
N LYS A 26 -9.24 2.46 2.12
CA LYS A 26 -9.77 3.20 0.95
C LYS A 26 -9.39 4.69 1.05
N SER A 27 -8.11 4.92 1.26
CA SER A 27 -7.53 6.24 1.50
C SER A 27 -7.18 6.96 0.20
N THR A 28 -7.10 8.29 0.25
CA THR A 28 -6.58 9.12 -0.84
C THR A 28 -5.09 9.42 -0.60
N PRO A 29 -4.31 9.81 -1.61
CA PRO A 29 -2.92 10.21 -1.41
C PRO A 29 -2.77 11.28 -0.31
N GLU A 30 -3.70 12.23 -0.24
CA GLU A 30 -3.68 13.29 0.78
C GLU A 30 -3.94 12.76 2.20
N SER A 31 -4.79 11.75 2.36
CA SER A 31 -5.03 11.16 3.69
C SER A 31 -3.83 10.35 4.14
N VAL A 32 -3.20 9.57 3.26
CA VAL A 32 -1.95 8.84 3.55
C VAL A 32 -0.83 9.81 3.91
N ARG A 33 -0.60 10.84 3.08
CA ARG A 33 0.43 11.87 3.33
C ARG A 33 0.18 12.60 4.65
N ARG A 34 -1.08 12.87 4.99
CA ARG A 34 -1.47 13.50 6.26
C ARG A 34 -1.16 12.61 7.44
N ALA A 35 -1.48 11.32 7.36
CA ALA A 35 -1.21 10.34 8.40
C ALA A 35 0.31 10.20 8.61
N LEU A 36 1.09 10.09 7.52
CA LEU A 36 2.55 9.95 7.58
C LEU A 36 3.26 11.08 8.33
N ARG A 37 2.64 12.25 8.54
CA ARG A 37 3.24 13.33 9.35
C ARG A 37 3.50 12.95 10.80
N SER A 38 2.90 11.87 11.32
CA SER A 38 3.26 11.35 12.65
C SER A 38 4.54 10.52 12.66
N ALA A 39 5.05 10.10 11.49
CA ALA A 39 6.27 9.30 11.42
C ALA A 39 7.45 10.01 12.13
N PRO A 40 8.26 9.30 12.92
CA PRO A 40 8.33 7.83 13.01
C PRO A 40 7.38 7.19 14.03
N GLU A 41 6.50 7.96 14.69
CA GLU A 41 5.48 7.37 15.55
C GLU A 41 4.47 6.55 14.72
N PRO A 42 3.74 5.60 15.33
CA PRO A 42 2.78 4.77 14.61
C PRO A 42 1.83 5.60 13.74
N VAL A 43 1.72 5.22 12.48
CA VAL A 43 0.88 5.86 11.47
C VAL A 43 -0.33 4.97 11.23
N THR A 44 -1.53 5.53 11.43
CA THR A 44 -2.77 4.80 11.16
C THR A 44 -3.65 5.58 10.21
N LEU A 45 -4.34 4.87 9.31
CA LEU A 45 -5.45 5.36 8.52
C LEU A 45 -6.74 5.03 9.28
N ASP A 46 -7.45 6.03 9.80
CA ASP A 46 -8.67 5.85 10.60
C ASP A 46 -8.56 4.75 11.69
N GLY A 47 -7.40 4.66 12.34
CA GLY A 47 -7.10 3.68 13.39
C GLY A 47 -6.58 2.32 12.91
N THR A 48 -6.46 2.11 11.60
CA THR A 48 -5.83 0.92 10.98
C THR A 48 -4.37 1.20 10.64
N PRO A 49 -3.40 0.42 11.14
CA PRO A 49 -2.01 0.50 10.71
C PRO A 49 -1.88 0.32 9.19
N ILE A 50 -0.88 0.96 8.57
CA ILE A 50 -0.69 0.89 7.12
C ILE A 50 -0.41 -0.54 6.66
N SER A 51 0.36 -1.34 7.41
CA SER A 51 0.66 -2.73 7.05
C SER A 51 -0.58 -3.61 7.01
N ASP A 52 -1.57 -3.29 7.85
CA ASP A 52 -2.83 -4.04 7.95
C ASP A 52 -3.77 -3.78 6.75
N CYS A 53 -3.47 -2.78 5.92
CA CYS A 53 -4.20 -2.55 4.67
C CYS A 53 -3.95 -3.61 3.59
N PHE A 54 -2.91 -4.42 3.74
CA PHE A 54 -2.48 -5.42 2.77
C PHE A 54 -3.10 -6.80 3.05
N THR A 55 -4.43 -6.87 3.11
CA THR A 55 -5.14 -8.14 3.32
C THR A 55 -5.17 -9.01 2.05
N ARG A 56 -5.14 -10.34 2.22
CA ARG A 56 -5.14 -11.31 1.09
C ARG A 56 -6.43 -11.36 0.30
N ALA A 57 -7.53 -10.93 0.90
CA ALA A 57 -8.84 -10.81 0.30
C ALA A 57 -9.23 -9.34 0.33
N GLY A 58 -9.76 -8.85 -0.78
CA GLY A 58 -10.11 -7.45 -0.95
C GLY A 58 -10.63 -7.24 -2.37
N ASP A 59 -11.66 -6.41 -2.52
CA ASP A 59 -12.22 -6.11 -3.82
C ASP A 59 -11.11 -5.57 -4.75
N PRO A 60 -11.00 -6.07 -6.00
CA PRO A 60 -9.93 -5.65 -6.92
C PRO A 60 -9.88 -4.12 -7.16
N GLY A 61 -11.02 -3.44 -7.12
CA GLY A 61 -11.11 -1.98 -7.24
C GLY A 61 -10.54 -1.28 -6.01
N ASP A 62 -10.81 -1.80 -4.81
CA ASP A 62 -10.23 -1.28 -3.57
C ASP A 62 -8.71 -1.47 -3.51
N ILE A 63 -8.21 -2.64 -3.93
CA ILE A 63 -6.76 -2.90 -4.00
C ILE A 63 -6.09 -1.95 -4.99
N GLN A 64 -6.72 -1.69 -6.15
CA GLN A 64 -6.20 -0.77 -7.15
C GLN A 64 -6.19 0.68 -6.64
N ALA A 65 -7.27 1.14 -6.00
CA ALA A 65 -7.36 2.48 -5.43
C ALA A 65 -6.32 2.71 -4.34
N MET A 66 -6.15 1.73 -3.44
CA MET A 66 -5.09 1.72 -2.44
C MET A 66 -3.72 1.81 -3.10
N GLY A 67 -3.45 0.97 -4.11
CA GLY A 67 -2.17 0.99 -4.81
C GLY A 67 -1.84 2.34 -5.45
N ILE A 68 -2.84 3.03 -6.00
CA ILE A 68 -2.70 4.39 -6.52
C ILE A 68 -2.34 5.36 -5.40
N ALA A 69 -3.12 5.38 -4.31
CA ALA A 69 -2.91 6.31 -3.21
C ALA A 69 -1.51 6.22 -2.61
N PHE A 70 -1.00 5.00 -2.44
CA PHE A 70 0.31 4.74 -1.87
C PHE A 70 1.45 5.09 -2.83
N THR A 71 1.31 4.74 -4.11
CA THR A 71 2.33 5.07 -5.13
C THR A 71 2.42 6.58 -5.33
N GLU A 72 1.30 7.28 -5.44
CA GLU A 72 1.27 8.75 -5.58
C GLU A 72 1.85 9.44 -4.33
N THR A 73 1.55 8.93 -3.13
CA THR A 73 2.15 9.47 -1.90
C THR A 73 3.66 9.28 -1.88
N ALA A 74 4.17 8.13 -2.32
CA ALA A 74 5.60 7.89 -2.43
C ALA A 74 6.26 8.83 -3.44
N ALA A 75 5.63 9.02 -4.60
CA ALA A 75 6.07 9.97 -5.63
C ALA A 75 6.16 11.40 -5.06
N ASP A 76 5.14 11.86 -4.34
CA ASP A 76 5.11 13.20 -3.75
C ASP A 76 6.19 13.43 -2.69
N LEU A 77 6.49 12.40 -1.88
CA LEU A 77 7.54 12.47 -0.86
C LEU A 77 8.95 12.34 -1.46
N SER A 78 9.08 11.72 -2.62
CA SER A 78 10.38 11.45 -3.25
C SER A 78 11.15 12.72 -3.59
N GLY A 79 10.50 13.75 -4.15
CA GLY A 79 11.14 15.03 -4.49
C GLY A 79 11.76 15.73 -3.27
N PRO A 80 10.97 16.00 -2.21
CA PRO A 80 11.47 16.56 -0.97
C PRO A 80 12.52 15.69 -0.26
N ALA A 81 12.37 14.36 -0.27
CA ALA A 81 13.35 13.44 0.32
C ALA A 81 14.71 13.48 -0.41
N ARG A 82 14.70 13.62 -1.75
CA ARG A 82 15.93 13.87 -2.53
C ARG A 82 16.58 15.21 -2.18
N ALA A 83 15.76 16.25 -2.06
CA ALA A 83 16.23 17.61 -1.78
C ALA A 83 16.80 17.75 -0.36
N ALA A 84 16.25 17.01 0.61
CA ALA A 84 16.68 17.01 2.01
C ALA A 84 16.74 15.57 2.57
N PRO A 85 17.84 14.82 2.33
CA PRO A 85 17.99 13.44 2.80
C PRO A 85 17.87 13.23 4.31
N GLY A 86 18.12 14.28 5.11
CA GLY A 86 17.95 14.25 6.57
C GLY A 86 16.61 14.79 7.06
N GLY A 87 15.70 15.14 6.14
CA GLY A 87 14.43 15.81 6.45
C GLY A 87 13.28 14.88 6.74
N GLU A 88 12.15 15.46 7.16
CA GLU A 88 10.94 14.73 7.51
C GLU A 88 10.40 13.87 6.36
N ALA A 89 10.45 14.37 5.12
CA ALA A 89 10.00 13.62 3.96
C ALA A 89 10.77 12.31 3.75
N ALA A 90 12.06 12.26 4.11
CA ALA A 90 12.83 11.03 4.06
C ALA A 90 12.37 10.03 5.14
N VAL A 91 12.05 10.51 6.36
CA VAL A 91 11.45 9.68 7.42
C VAL A 91 10.08 9.14 6.99
N GLN A 92 9.22 10.00 6.45
CA GLN A 92 7.88 9.65 6.01
C GLN A 92 7.91 8.63 4.86
N LEU A 93 8.77 8.85 3.88
CA LEU A 93 8.95 7.93 2.76
C LEU A 93 9.53 6.59 3.21
N GLY A 94 10.53 6.62 4.09
CA GLY A 94 11.07 5.42 4.73
C GLY A 94 9.96 4.64 5.45
N TYR A 95 9.15 5.31 6.27
CA TYR A 95 8.03 4.69 6.99
C TYR A 95 7.07 4.00 6.03
N LEU A 96 6.63 4.70 4.98
CA LEU A 96 5.73 4.13 3.98
C LEU A 96 6.33 2.86 3.36
N VAL A 97 7.59 2.89 2.93
CA VAL A 97 8.28 1.72 2.37
C VAL A 97 8.34 0.55 3.36
N GLY A 98 8.66 0.84 4.63
CA GLY A 98 8.70 -0.17 5.69
C GLY A 98 7.36 -0.85 5.90
N ALA A 99 6.28 -0.06 5.99
CA ALA A 99 4.92 -0.55 6.24
C ALA A 99 4.37 -1.34 5.05
N VAL A 100 4.61 -0.87 3.82
CA VAL A 100 4.22 -1.60 2.60
C VAL A 100 4.97 -2.92 2.48
N ARG A 101 6.26 -2.96 2.79
CA ARG A 101 7.05 -4.20 2.80
C ARG A 101 6.51 -5.20 3.82
N GLU A 102 6.21 -4.72 5.03
CA GLU A 102 5.66 -5.56 6.09
C GLU A 102 4.31 -6.15 5.66
N GLY A 103 3.38 -5.29 5.21
CA GLY A 103 2.06 -5.72 4.75
C GLY A 103 2.11 -6.70 3.56
N ALA A 104 3.01 -6.47 2.61
CA ALA A 104 3.16 -7.33 1.43
C ALA A 104 3.80 -8.70 1.75
N SER A 105 4.63 -8.81 2.79
CA SER A 105 5.42 -10.01 3.12
C SER A 105 4.59 -11.28 3.34
N GLY A 106 3.30 -11.14 3.69
CA GLY A 106 2.38 -12.24 3.96
C GLY A 106 1.44 -12.61 2.81
N THR A 107 1.61 -12.01 1.64
CA THR A 107 0.63 -12.05 0.55
C THR A 107 1.32 -12.42 -0.77
N GLN A 108 1.10 -13.63 -1.27
CA GLN A 108 1.74 -14.06 -2.52
C GLN A 108 1.17 -13.29 -3.71
N GLY A 109 2.00 -12.52 -4.43
CA GLY A 109 1.73 -12.03 -5.79
C GLY A 109 1.29 -10.56 -5.90
N ILE A 110 0.06 -10.23 -5.47
CA ILE A 110 -0.58 -8.93 -5.80
C ILE A 110 0.12 -7.77 -5.10
N HIS A 111 0.37 -7.88 -3.80
CA HIS A 111 0.95 -6.77 -3.04
C HIS A 111 2.47 -6.65 -3.20
N ASP A 112 3.14 -7.72 -3.66
CA ASP A 112 4.55 -7.65 -4.08
C ASP A 112 4.73 -6.64 -5.24
N GLU A 113 3.76 -6.56 -6.15
CA GLU A 113 3.79 -5.58 -7.23
C GLU A 113 3.60 -4.15 -6.71
N LEU A 114 2.71 -3.95 -5.75
CA LEU A 114 2.54 -2.64 -5.13
C LEU A 114 3.80 -2.21 -4.38
N ALA A 115 4.42 -3.10 -3.60
CA ALA A 115 5.70 -2.83 -2.94
C ALA A 115 6.77 -2.41 -3.97
N ARG A 116 6.89 -3.14 -5.09
CA ARG A 116 7.81 -2.79 -6.18
C ARG A 116 7.54 -1.40 -6.77
N ARG A 117 6.27 -1.01 -6.96
CA ARG A 117 5.91 0.31 -7.49
C ARG A 117 6.28 1.43 -6.53
N VAL A 118 5.97 1.27 -5.24
CA VAL A 118 6.38 2.22 -4.20
C VAL A 118 7.91 2.34 -4.15
N GLU A 119 8.64 1.24 -4.29
CA GLU A 119 10.11 1.25 -4.34
C GLU A 119 10.68 1.94 -5.58
N GLN A 120 9.99 1.91 -6.72
CA GLN A 120 10.43 2.62 -7.93
C GLN A 120 10.48 4.14 -7.72
N GLU A 121 9.61 4.67 -6.87
CA GLU A 121 9.59 6.10 -6.51
C GLU A 121 10.85 6.53 -5.71
N LEU A 122 11.62 5.57 -5.19
CA LEU A 122 12.86 5.84 -4.46
C LEU A 122 14.04 6.21 -5.37
N SER A 123 13.86 6.22 -6.69
CA SER A 123 14.92 6.60 -7.63
C SER A 123 15.56 7.93 -7.23
N GLY A 124 16.87 7.95 -6.96
CA GLY A 124 17.62 9.15 -6.54
C GLY A 124 17.44 9.57 -5.07
N VAL A 125 16.59 8.91 -4.28
CA VAL A 125 16.48 9.12 -2.83
C VAL A 125 17.66 8.47 -2.14
N ASP A 126 18.26 9.15 -1.16
CA ASP A 126 19.30 8.55 -0.32
C ASP A 126 18.66 7.64 0.74
N THR A 127 18.45 6.38 0.37
CA THR A 127 17.90 5.34 1.26
C THR A 127 18.87 4.92 2.36
N ARG A 128 20.13 5.39 2.33
CA ARG A 128 21.13 5.14 3.38
C ARG A 128 21.17 6.25 4.42
N SER A 129 20.43 7.34 4.20
CA SER A 129 20.30 8.41 5.18
C SER A 129 19.69 7.88 6.49
N ASN A 130 20.14 8.43 7.62
CA ASN A 130 19.60 8.05 8.93
C ASN A 130 18.09 8.32 9.04
N ALA A 131 17.61 9.38 8.38
CA ALA A 131 16.20 9.73 8.37
C ALA A 131 15.36 8.66 7.67
N PHE A 132 15.75 8.27 6.45
CA PHE A 132 15.08 7.19 5.71
C PHE A 132 15.12 5.87 6.48
N ALA A 133 16.29 5.47 7.00
CA ALA A 133 16.46 4.22 7.74
C ALA A 133 15.65 4.20 9.05
N THR A 134 15.49 5.35 9.71
CA THR A 134 14.64 5.49 10.91
C THR A 134 13.17 5.28 10.55
N GLY A 135 12.71 5.94 9.49
CA GLY A 135 11.37 5.74 8.96
C GLY A 135 11.12 4.30 8.60
N GLU A 136 12.00 3.69 7.79
CA GLU A 136 11.83 2.32 7.30
C GLU A 136 11.72 1.29 8.43
N ARG A 137 12.53 1.45 9.48
CA ARG A 137 12.43 0.58 10.64
C ARG A 137 11.11 0.75 11.39
N ALA A 138 10.73 2.00 11.67
CA ALA A 138 9.48 2.30 12.36
C ALA A 138 8.25 1.81 11.58
N GLY A 139 8.25 1.99 10.27
CA GLY A 139 7.19 1.49 9.39
C GLY A 139 7.15 -0.04 9.31
N ARG A 140 8.27 -0.74 9.48
CA ARG A 140 8.23 -2.21 9.57
C ARG A 140 7.70 -2.70 10.91
N GLU A 141 7.97 -1.99 11.99
CA GLU A 141 7.65 -2.41 13.35
C GLU A 141 6.23 -2.01 13.80
N SER A 142 5.73 -0.88 13.32
CA SER A 142 4.48 -0.26 13.76
C SER A 142 3.58 0.22 12.61
N GLY A 143 3.96 -0.20 11.40
CA GLY A 143 3.49 0.21 10.08
C GLY A 143 2.02 0.34 9.92
#